data_AF-A0A175RVT5-F1
#
_entry.id   AF-A0A175RVT5-F1
#
_cell.length_a   1.000
_cell.length_b   1.000
_cell.length_c   1.000
_cell.angle_alpha   90.00
_cell.angle_beta   90.00
_cell.angle_gamma   90.00
#
_symmetry.space_group_name_H-M   'P 1'
#
loop_
_entity.id
_entity.type
_entity.pdbx_description
1 polymer ?
#
loop_
_entity_poly.entity_id
_entity_poly.type
_entity_poly.pdbx_seq_one_letter_code
_entity_poly.pdbx_strand_id
1 'polypeptide(L)'
;RGGTGGGHAARRSAVSDRLSRSQLLRPMGGPATSLREISIVIGFINHPLLLREAFDYLADLELSGGDLERLRSAVIDVYADELHHSREELLAAIERQGLLPVFEGFESQLRLVRLWPVLAQAALEDAREAVRQALHLHHKFRSLHRELKAAEQALAVEGDELAYAQVIEIKREIDNLAGTEALIDGFGVLSGRPAKGI
;
A
#
# COMPACT_ATOMS: atom_id res chain seq x y z
N ARG A 1 -20.13 -52.31 27.93
CA ARG A 1 -20.37 -50.89 28.34
C ARG A 1 -18.98 -50.29 28.54
N GLY A 2 -18.37 -49.56 27.59
CA GLY A 2 -18.69 -48.19 27.12
C GLY A 2 -17.55 -47.29 27.65
N GLY A 3 -16.62 -46.77 26.83
CA GLY A 3 -16.64 -45.44 26.16
C GLY A 3 -16.41 -44.32 27.20
N THR A 4 -15.54 -43.31 27.09
CA THR A 4 -14.91 -42.55 25.98
C THR A 4 -14.00 -41.50 26.63
N GLY A 5 -13.00 -40.93 25.93
CA GLY A 5 -12.30 -39.73 26.42
C GLY A 5 -11.10 -39.22 25.62
N GLY A 6 -11.21 -39.07 24.29
CA GLY A 6 -10.24 -38.36 23.47
C GLY A 6 -10.63 -36.88 23.28
N GLY A 7 -9.67 -35.95 23.36
CA GLY A 7 -10.00 -34.53 23.12
C GLY A 7 -8.94 -33.46 23.40
N HIS A 8 -7.63 -33.74 23.26
CA HIS A 8 -6.58 -32.71 23.53
C HIS A 8 -5.58 -32.49 22.37
N ALA A 9 -5.77 -33.11 21.20
CA ALA A 9 -4.83 -32.99 20.07
C ALA A 9 -5.25 -31.97 18.99
N ALA A 10 -6.53 -31.59 18.91
CA ALA A 10 -7.05 -30.83 17.76
C ALA A 10 -6.82 -29.30 17.80
N ARG A 11 -6.46 -28.71 18.94
CA ARG A 11 -6.34 -27.23 19.06
C ARG A 11 -4.96 -26.68 18.69
N ARG A 12 -3.92 -27.50 18.60
CA ARG A 12 -2.57 -27.06 18.21
C ARG A 12 -2.35 -27.06 16.68
N SER A 13 -3.14 -27.82 15.92
CA SER A 13 -3.02 -27.90 14.46
C SER A 13 -3.69 -26.73 13.75
N ALA A 14 -4.82 -26.23 14.27
CA ALA A 14 -5.59 -25.15 13.65
C ALA A 14 -4.90 -23.77 13.66
N VAL A 15 -3.90 -23.56 14.53
CA VAL A 15 -3.11 -22.32 14.57
C VAL A 15 -1.99 -22.37 13.53
N SER A 16 -1.36 -23.54 13.31
CA SER A 16 -0.35 -23.72 12.27
C SER A 16 -0.92 -23.58 10.85
N ASP A 17 -2.17 -24.01 10.62
CA ASP A 17 -2.81 -23.88 9.30
C ASP A 17 -3.26 -22.45 8.96
N ARG A 18 -3.51 -21.60 9.97
CA ARG A 18 -3.83 -20.18 9.75
C ARG A 18 -2.56 -19.35 9.51
N LEU A 19 -1.45 -19.73 10.14
CA LEU A 19 -0.14 -19.09 9.91
C LEU A 19 0.48 -19.51 8.56
N SER A 20 0.30 -20.76 8.13
CA SER A 20 0.81 -21.25 6.85
C SER A 20 0.10 -20.60 5.65
N ARG A 21 -1.22 -20.36 5.76
CA ARG A 21 -1.97 -19.60 4.74
C ARG A 21 -1.59 -18.12 4.65
N SER A 22 -1.05 -17.54 5.73
CA SER A 22 -0.59 -16.14 5.75
C SER A 22 0.84 -15.95 5.24
N GLN A 23 1.66 -17.00 5.14
CA GLN A 23 3.05 -16.91 4.65
C GLN A 23 3.18 -17.19 3.15
N LEU A 24 2.09 -17.56 2.47
CA LEU A 24 2.07 -17.86 1.03
C LEU A 24 1.81 -16.63 0.13
N LEU A 25 1.61 -15.45 0.72
CA LEU A 25 1.63 -14.17 0.01
C LEU A 25 2.92 -13.41 0.31
N ARG A 26 4.06 -14.05 0.07
CA ARG A 26 5.29 -13.33 -0.22
C ARG A 26 5.33 -13.13 -1.73
N PRO A 27 5.31 -11.90 -2.25
CA PRO A 27 5.70 -11.70 -3.64
C PRO A 27 7.15 -12.18 -3.76
N MET A 28 7.37 -13.16 -4.62
CA MET A 28 8.71 -13.52 -5.04
C MET A 28 9.29 -12.33 -5.81
N GLY A 29 10.26 -11.64 -5.20
CA GLY A 29 11.24 -10.82 -5.93
C GLY A 29 10.86 -9.39 -6.32
N GLY A 30 10.01 -8.70 -5.56
CA GLY A 30 9.78 -7.25 -5.71
C GLY A 30 9.72 -6.53 -4.35
N PRO A 31 9.84 -5.19 -4.28
CA PRO A 31 9.52 -4.45 -3.07
C PRO A 31 8.08 -4.79 -2.66
N ALA A 32 7.84 -5.04 -1.38
CA ALA A 32 6.49 -5.25 -0.89
C ALA A 32 5.64 -4.01 -1.19
N THR A 33 4.47 -4.19 -1.78
CA THR A 33 3.52 -3.11 -2.05
C THR A 33 3.24 -2.35 -0.75
N SER A 34 3.49 -1.04 -0.75
CA SER A 34 3.31 -0.21 0.44
C SER A 34 1.83 0.09 0.68
N LEU A 35 1.44 0.26 1.95
CA LEU A 35 0.08 0.69 2.30
C LEU A 35 -0.27 2.03 1.67
N ARG A 36 0.71 2.94 1.54
CA ARG A 36 0.58 4.19 0.80
C ARG A 36 0.12 3.97 -0.64
N GLU A 37 0.84 3.13 -1.40
CA GLU A 37 0.47 2.80 -2.79
C GLU A 37 -0.93 2.17 -2.87
N ILE A 38 -1.23 1.24 -1.96
CA ILE A 38 -2.55 0.59 -1.88
C ILE A 38 -3.64 1.63 -1.61
N SER A 39 -3.41 2.56 -0.68
CA SER A 39 -4.36 3.60 -0.30
C SER A 39 -4.70 4.53 -1.46
N ILE A 40 -3.72 4.86 -2.30
CA ILE A 40 -3.93 5.68 -3.50
C ILE A 40 -4.86 4.93 -4.47
N VAL A 41 -4.49 3.73 -4.90
CA VAL A 41 -5.23 2.98 -5.93
C VAL A 41 -6.63 2.59 -5.45
N ILE A 42 -6.75 2.06 -4.23
CA ILE A 42 -8.05 1.67 -3.66
C ILE A 42 -8.91 2.90 -3.39
N GLY A 43 -8.32 4.02 -2.95
CA GLY A 43 -9.03 5.27 -2.75
C GLY A 43 -9.68 5.78 -4.03
N PHE A 44 -8.97 5.75 -5.16
CA PHE A 44 -9.54 6.11 -6.47
C PHE A 44 -10.66 5.16 -6.93
N ILE A 45 -10.51 3.85 -6.70
CA ILE A 45 -11.56 2.86 -7.06
C ILE A 45 -12.81 3.06 -6.20
N ASN A 46 -12.64 3.24 -4.89
CA ASN A 46 -13.75 3.43 -3.96
C ASN A 46 -14.43 4.79 -4.12
N HIS A 47 -13.69 5.81 -4.57
CA HIS A 47 -14.19 7.18 -4.75
C HIS A 47 -13.90 7.68 -6.17
N PRO A 48 -14.63 7.20 -7.20
CA PRO A 48 -14.37 7.51 -8.60
C PRO A 48 -14.44 9.01 -8.94
N LEU A 49 -15.14 9.82 -8.12
CA LEU A 49 -15.14 11.27 -8.29
C LEU A 49 -13.72 11.87 -8.19
N LEU A 50 -12.82 11.25 -7.43
CA LEU A 50 -11.42 11.66 -7.35
C LEU A 50 -10.70 11.47 -8.70
N LEU A 51 -11.08 10.46 -9.50
CA LEU A 51 -10.51 10.28 -10.84
C LEU A 51 -10.78 11.51 -11.71
N ARG A 52 -11.96 12.13 -11.58
CA ARG A 52 -12.28 13.35 -12.33
C ARG A 52 -11.43 14.55 -11.93
N GLU A 53 -11.01 14.60 -10.67
CA GLU A 53 -10.25 15.72 -10.10
C GLU A 53 -8.73 15.55 -10.28
N ALA A 54 -8.27 14.29 -10.29
CA ALA A 54 -6.87 13.95 -10.08
C ALA A 54 -6.41 12.75 -10.93
N PHE A 55 -7.00 12.54 -12.11
CA PHE A 55 -6.63 11.43 -13.01
C PHE A 55 -5.14 11.38 -13.32
N ASP A 56 -4.54 12.52 -13.66
CA ASP A 56 -3.13 12.61 -14.05
C ASP A 56 -2.21 12.06 -12.94
N TYR A 57 -2.57 12.29 -11.68
CA TYR A 57 -1.83 11.73 -10.54
C TYR A 57 -1.90 10.20 -10.48
N LEU A 58 -3.01 9.60 -10.88
CA LEU A 58 -3.11 8.14 -10.98
C LEU A 58 -2.39 7.61 -12.23
N ALA A 59 -2.48 8.32 -13.35
CA ALA A 59 -1.83 7.95 -14.61
C ALA A 59 -0.31 7.92 -14.47
N ASP A 60 0.27 8.93 -13.81
CA ASP A 60 1.71 9.09 -13.58
C ASP A 60 2.23 8.34 -12.35
N LEU A 61 1.36 7.61 -11.63
CA LEU A 61 1.72 6.94 -10.38
C LEU A 61 2.69 5.78 -10.61
N GLU A 62 3.97 5.98 -10.27
CA GLU A 62 5.00 4.93 -10.32
C GLU A 62 4.85 3.92 -9.16
N LEU A 63 4.25 2.76 -9.41
CA LEU A 63 4.12 1.72 -8.40
C LEU A 63 5.32 0.76 -8.39
N SER A 64 5.52 0.10 -7.24
CA SER A 64 6.51 -0.97 -7.08
C SER A 64 6.25 -2.23 -7.95
N GLY A 65 5.11 -2.28 -8.65
CA GLY A 65 4.75 -3.34 -9.61
C GLY A 65 3.75 -4.37 -9.06
N GLY A 66 3.60 -5.47 -9.80
CA GLY A 66 2.78 -6.63 -9.40
C GLY A 66 1.28 -6.39 -9.56
N ASP A 67 0.51 -6.93 -8.63
CA ASP A 67 -0.96 -6.94 -8.70
C ASP A 67 -1.59 -5.55 -8.55
N LEU A 68 -0.94 -4.63 -7.82
CA LEU A 68 -1.42 -3.26 -7.69
C LEU A 68 -1.26 -2.46 -8.98
N GLU A 69 -0.17 -2.69 -9.72
CA GLU A 69 0.05 -2.13 -11.06
C GLU A 69 -1.04 -2.59 -12.03
N ARG A 70 -1.38 -3.88 -11.99
CA ARG A 70 -2.46 -4.45 -12.81
C ARG A 70 -3.81 -3.79 -12.50
N LEU A 71 -4.12 -3.56 -11.22
CA LEU A 71 -5.30 -2.81 -10.82
C LEU A 71 -5.28 -1.36 -11.33
N ARG A 72 -4.16 -0.65 -11.18
CA ARG A 72 -4.03 0.73 -11.68
C ARG A 72 -4.30 0.80 -13.18
N SER A 73 -3.67 -0.06 -13.96
CA SER A 73 -3.86 -0.11 -15.41
C SER A 73 -5.31 -0.42 -15.78
N ALA A 74 -5.95 -1.38 -15.11
CA ALA A 74 -7.36 -1.69 -15.35
C ALA A 74 -8.27 -0.48 -15.09
N VAL A 75 -8.01 0.30 -14.03
CA VAL A 75 -8.77 1.52 -13.73
C VAL A 75 -8.56 2.59 -14.80
N ILE A 76 -7.32 2.78 -15.27
CA ILE A 76 -6.99 3.72 -16.34
C ILE A 76 -7.72 3.35 -17.63
N ASP A 77 -7.68 2.07 -18.03
CA ASP A 77 -8.32 1.57 -19.24
C ASP A 77 -9.85 1.79 -19.19
N VAL A 78 -10.46 1.57 -18.03
CA VAL A 78 -11.90 1.74 -17.83
C VAL A 78 -12.30 3.21 -17.82
N TYR A 79 -11.49 4.07 -17.20
CA TYR A 79 -11.74 5.52 -17.20
C TYR A 79 -11.65 6.12 -18.61
N ALA A 80 -10.79 5.57 -19.47
CA ALA A 80 -10.64 6.00 -20.86
C ALA A 80 -11.87 5.69 -21.75
N ASP A 81 -12.77 4.80 -21.32
CA ASP A 81 -13.96 4.38 -22.10
C ASP A 81 -15.14 5.38 -21.98
N GLU A 82 -15.00 6.49 -21.24
CA GLU A 82 -15.99 7.58 -20.99
C GLU A 82 -17.40 7.16 -20.48
N LEU A 83 -17.70 5.87 -20.43
CA LEU A 83 -18.98 5.27 -20.04
C LEU A 83 -19.00 4.82 -18.57
N HIS A 84 -17.86 4.88 -17.88
CA HIS A 84 -17.67 4.25 -16.58
C HIS A 84 -17.15 5.24 -15.54
N HIS A 85 -18.01 5.64 -14.62
CA HIS A 85 -17.68 6.64 -13.59
C HIS A 85 -18.24 6.31 -12.20
N SER A 86 -19.02 5.23 -12.06
CA SER A 86 -19.43 4.73 -10.76
C SER A 86 -18.46 3.67 -10.22
N ARG A 87 -18.48 3.47 -8.90
CA ARG A 87 -17.66 2.47 -8.24
C ARG A 87 -18.05 1.07 -8.71
N GLU A 88 -19.34 0.85 -8.88
CA GLU A 88 -19.93 -0.43 -9.31
C GLU A 88 -19.46 -0.79 -10.72
N GLU A 89 -19.41 0.18 -11.64
CA GLU A 89 -18.90 -0.03 -13.00
C GLU A 89 -17.40 -0.32 -13.01
N LEU A 90 -16.61 0.40 -12.21
CA LEU A 90 -15.17 0.13 -12.05
C LEU A 90 -14.95 -1.30 -11.54
N LEU A 91 -15.68 -1.70 -10.48
CA LEU A 91 -15.56 -3.05 -9.92
C LEU A 91 -16.00 -4.13 -10.91
N ALA A 92 -17.10 -3.92 -11.64
CA ALA A 92 -17.55 -4.85 -12.67
C ALA A 92 -16.52 -4.99 -13.81
N ALA A 93 -15.84 -3.90 -14.17
CA ALA A 93 -14.80 -3.94 -15.19
C ALA A 93 -13.53 -4.64 -14.70
N ILE A 94 -13.11 -4.37 -13.47
CA ILE A 94 -12.01 -5.07 -12.79
C ILE A 94 -12.33 -6.58 -12.66
N GLU A 95 -13.59 -6.93 -12.37
CA GLU A 95 -14.06 -8.32 -12.30
C GLU A 95 -13.96 -9.03 -13.66
N ARG A 96 -14.36 -8.38 -14.77
CA ARG A 96 -14.21 -8.93 -16.13
C ARG A 96 -12.75 -9.25 -16.47
N GLN A 97 -11.80 -8.56 -15.85
CA GLN A 97 -10.36 -8.80 -16.00
C GLN A 97 -9.79 -9.81 -14.97
N GLY A 98 -10.62 -10.37 -14.09
CA GLY A 98 -10.21 -11.32 -13.06
C GLY A 98 -9.46 -10.69 -11.89
N LEU A 99 -9.56 -9.37 -11.72
CA LEU A 99 -8.82 -8.61 -10.71
C LEU A 99 -9.64 -8.29 -9.45
N LEU A 100 -10.92 -8.67 -9.39
CA LEU A 100 -11.76 -8.42 -8.22
C LEU A 100 -11.18 -9.02 -6.91
N PRO A 101 -10.69 -10.28 -6.88
CA PRO A 101 -10.07 -10.83 -5.68
C PRO A 101 -8.81 -10.07 -5.22
N VAL A 102 -8.09 -9.45 -6.17
CA VAL A 102 -6.92 -8.63 -5.88
C VAL A 102 -7.35 -7.34 -5.19
N PHE A 103 -8.37 -6.65 -5.73
CA PHE A 103 -8.97 -5.47 -5.11
C PHE A 103 -9.45 -5.77 -3.70
N GLU A 104 -10.22 -6.85 -3.51
CA GLU A 104 -10.75 -7.25 -2.20
C GLU A 104 -9.64 -7.58 -1.21
N GLY A 105 -8.55 -8.20 -1.66
CA GLY A 105 -7.37 -8.49 -0.84
C GLY A 105 -6.73 -7.21 -0.31
N PHE A 106 -6.51 -6.21 -1.17
CA PHE A 106 -5.95 -4.93 -0.78
C PHE A 106 -6.91 -4.09 0.10
N GLU A 107 -8.20 -4.06 -0.23
CA GLU A 107 -9.19 -3.38 0.61
C GLU A 107 -9.27 -4.03 2.00
N SER A 108 -9.15 -5.35 2.08
CA SER A 108 -9.08 -6.08 3.35
C SER A 108 -7.85 -5.69 4.17
N GLN A 109 -6.69 -5.47 3.54
CA GLN A 109 -5.49 -4.98 4.23
C GLN A 109 -5.72 -3.59 4.85
N LEU A 110 -6.33 -2.67 4.10
CA LEU A 110 -6.67 -1.33 4.59
C LEU A 110 -7.65 -1.38 5.78
N ARG A 111 -8.63 -2.30 5.75
CA ARG A 111 -9.55 -2.54 6.87
C ARG A 111 -8.80 -3.02 8.12
N LEU A 112 -7.83 -3.93 7.97
CA LEU A 112 -7.05 -4.47 9.09
C LEU A 112 -6.23 -3.40 9.82
N VAL A 113 -5.67 -2.45 9.07
CA VAL A 113 -4.93 -1.30 9.64
C VAL A 113 -5.83 -0.13 10.01
N ARG A 114 -7.15 -0.28 9.87
CA ARG A 114 -8.17 0.73 10.20
C ARG A 114 -8.03 2.04 9.43
N LEU A 115 -7.48 2.00 8.22
CA LEU A 115 -7.38 3.16 7.33
C LEU A 115 -8.72 3.42 6.64
N TRP A 116 -9.70 3.84 7.44
CA TRP A 116 -11.08 4.04 6.99
C TRP A 116 -11.28 5.10 5.90
N PRO A 117 -10.51 6.21 5.81
CA PRO A 117 -10.85 7.30 4.88
C PRO A 117 -10.83 6.89 3.40
N VAL A 118 -10.08 5.86 3.04
CA VAL A 118 -9.97 5.36 1.66
C VAL A 118 -10.93 4.20 1.35
N LEU A 119 -11.75 3.79 2.33
CA LEU A 119 -12.74 2.73 2.14
C LEU A 119 -14.03 3.28 1.55
N ALA A 120 -14.83 2.40 0.93
CA ALA A 120 -16.05 2.76 0.20
C ALA A 120 -17.07 3.56 1.01
N GLN A 121 -17.16 3.34 2.32
CA GLN A 121 -18.12 4.02 3.20
C GLN A 121 -17.67 5.41 3.68
N ALA A 122 -16.44 5.84 3.37
CA ALA A 122 -15.94 7.14 3.78
C ALA A 122 -16.67 8.27 3.03
N ALA A 123 -16.72 9.47 3.63
CA ALA A 123 -17.16 10.63 2.87
C ALA A 123 -16.10 11.01 1.83
N LEU A 124 -16.53 11.58 0.71
CA LEU A 124 -15.64 11.98 -0.38
C LEU A 124 -14.53 12.93 0.10
N GLU A 125 -14.84 13.85 1.00
CA GLU A 125 -13.87 14.81 1.55
C GLU A 125 -12.73 14.12 2.32
N ASP A 126 -13.06 13.12 3.14
CA ASP A 126 -12.07 12.36 3.90
C ASP A 126 -11.20 11.51 2.97
N ALA A 127 -11.82 10.90 1.96
CA ALA A 127 -11.11 10.14 0.93
C ALA A 127 -10.17 11.03 0.12
N ARG A 128 -10.62 12.23 -0.27
CA ARG A 128 -9.82 13.21 -1.00
C ARG A 128 -8.58 13.58 -0.20
N GLU A 129 -8.75 13.92 1.07
CA GLU A 129 -7.64 14.33 1.91
C GLU A 129 -6.65 13.18 2.15
N ALA A 130 -7.14 11.97 2.40
CA ALA A 130 -6.29 10.80 2.59
C ALA A 130 -5.50 10.43 1.32
N VAL A 131 -6.16 10.42 0.15
CA VAL A 131 -5.49 10.14 -1.13
C VAL A 131 -4.47 11.22 -1.46
N ARG A 132 -4.80 12.51 -1.23
CA ARG A 132 -3.87 13.63 -1.42
C ARG A 132 -2.62 13.50 -0.54
N GLN A 133 -2.79 13.15 0.72
CA GLN A 133 -1.67 12.91 1.64
C GLN A 133 -0.81 11.72 1.18
N ALA A 134 -1.44 10.61 0.78
CA ALA A 134 -0.73 9.43 0.30
C ALA A 134 0.06 9.73 -0.99
N LEU A 135 -0.51 10.47 -1.94
CA LEU A 135 0.18 10.95 -3.14
C LEU A 135 1.38 11.82 -2.79
N HIS A 136 1.22 12.78 -1.88
CA HIS A 136 2.32 13.64 -1.44
C HIS A 136 3.48 12.83 -0.84
N LEU A 137 3.18 11.90 0.07
CA LEU A 137 4.18 10.99 0.65
C LEU A 137 4.85 10.14 -0.44
N HIS A 138 4.09 9.70 -1.44
CA HIS A 138 4.61 8.86 -2.51
C HIS A 138 5.60 9.63 -3.38
N HIS A 139 5.25 10.84 -3.80
CA HIS A 139 6.16 11.69 -4.56
C HIS A 139 7.44 12.01 -3.77
N LYS A 140 7.32 12.32 -2.47
CA LYS A 140 8.49 12.56 -1.61
C LYS A 140 9.38 11.31 -1.53
N PHE A 141 8.79 10.14 -1.29
CA PHE A 141 9.52 8.87 -1.24
C PHE A 141 10.29 8.60 -2.54
N ARG A 142 9.66 8.80 -3.70
CA ARG A 142 10.29 8.61 -5.02
C ARG A 142 11.40 9.62 -5.27
N SER A 143 11.21 10.90 -4.90
CA SER A 143 12.25 11.93 -5.01
C SER A 143 13.50 11.54 -4.22
N LEU A 144 13.32 11.21 -2.94
CA LEU A 144 14.42 10.83 -2.07
C LEU A 144 15.18 9.59 -2.56
N HIS A 145 14.49 8.61 -3.14
CA HIS A 145 15.17 7.44 -3.72
C HIS A 145 15.97 7.78 -4.98
N ARG A 146 15.50 8.72 -5.81
CA ARG A 146 16.26 9.21 -6.97
C ARG A 146 17.48 10.00 -6.52
N GLU A 147 17.31 10.88 -5.53
CA GLU A 147 18.39 11.64 -4.92
C GLU A 147 19.44 10.72 -4.26
N LEU A 148 18.99 9.70 -3.53
CA LEU A 148 19.87 8.70 -2.94
C LEU A 148 20.71 7.99 -4.01
N LYS A 149 20.07 7.53 -5.09
CA LYS A 149 20.77 6.87 -6.19
C LYS A 149 21.80 7.79 -6.85
N ALA A 150 21.46 9.06 -7.05
CA ALA A 150 22.39 10.05 -7.60
C ALA A 150 23.57 10.32 -6.65
N ALA A 151 23.31 10.45 -5.35
CA ALA A 151 24.35 10.66 -4.33
C ALA A 151 25.28 9.44 -4.19
N GLU A 152 24.74 8.22 -4.23
CA GLU A 152 25.55 6.98 -4.20
C GLU A 152 26.43 6.85 -5.46
N GLN A 153 25.93 7.28 -6.62
CA GLN A 153 26.73 7.34 -7.85
C GLN A 153 27.86 8.37 -7.76
N ALA A 154 27.58 9.58 -7.27
CA ALA A 154 28.59 10.61 -7.06
C ALA A 154 29.68 10.15 -6.08
N LEU A 155 29.28 9.53 -4.97
CA LEU A 155 30.20 8.96 -3.99
C LEU A 155 31.10 7.87 -4.60
N ALA A 156 30.56 7.01 -5.47
CA ALA A 156 31.34 5.97 -6.13
C ALA A 156 32.40 6.52 -7.10
N VAL A 157 32.20 7.74 -7.63
CA VAL A 157 33.13 8.40 -8.57
C VAL A 157 34.16 9.25 -7.83
N GLU A 158 33.72 10.10 -6.91
CA GLU A 158 34.55 11.13 -6.28
C GLU A 158 35.17 10.67 -4.95
N GLY A 159 34.50 9.76 -4.23
CA GLY A 159 34.99 9.20 -2.96
C GLY A 159 35.08 10.20 -1.80
N ASP A 160 34.39 11.33 -1.87
CA ASP A 160 34.49 12.43 -0.89
C ASP A 160 33.64 12.22 0.38
N GLU A 161 34.12 12.75 1.51
CA GLU A 161 33.44 12.72 2.82
C GLU A 161 32.12 13.50 2.79
N LEU A 162 32.04 14.58 2.01
CA LEU A 162 30.79 15.35 1.84
C LEU A 162 29.72 14.53 1.11
N ALA A 163 30.11 13.79 0.05
CA ALA A 163 29.20 12.90 -0.67
C ALA A 163 28.70 11.77 0.25
N TYR A 164 29.56 11.24 1.13
CA TYR A 164 29.15 10.26 2.13
C TYR A 164 28.15 10.84 3.13
N ALA A 165 28.41 12.04 3.66
CA ALA A 165 27.50 12.72 4.58
C ALA A 165 26.12 12.97 3.94
N GLN A 166 26.09 13.34 2.65
CA GLN A 166 24.84 13.51 1.90
C GLN A 166 24.04 12.21 1.79
N VAL A 167 24.69 11.08 1.47
CA VAL A 167 24.03 9.77 1.42
C VAL A 167 23.39 9.41 2.77
N ILE A 168 24.10 9.65 3.87
CA ILE A 168 23.59 9.36 5.22
C ILE A 168 22.38 10.24 5.56
N GLU A 169 22.41 11.53 5.21
CA GLU A 169 21.28 12.42 5.47
C GLU A 169 20.03 12.01 4.66
N ILE A 170 20.20 11.67 3.38
CA ILE A 170 19.07 11.21 2.55
C ILE A 170 18.49 9.90 3.10
N LYS A 171 19.32 8.95 3.54
CA LYS A 171 18.85 7.70 4.18
C LYS A 171 18.06 7.99 5.45
N ARG A 172 18.53 8.93 6.28
CA ARG A 172 17.82 9.37 7.49
C ARG A 172 16.45 9.98 7.15
N GLU A 173 16.37 10.76 6.08
CA GLU A 173 15.09 11.35 5.65
C GLU A 173 14.10 10.30 5.13
N ILE A 174 14.58 9.30 4.38
CA ILE A 174 13.78 8.14 3.96
C ILE A 174 13.23 7.38 5.18
N ASP A 175 14.07 7.11 6.17
CA ASP A 175 13.67 6.41 7.40
C ASP A 175 12.62 7.21 8.18
N ASN A 176 12.78 8.54 8.28
CA ASN A 176 11.81 9.43 8.91
C ASN A 176 10.45 9.42 8.17
N LEU A 177 10.48 9.39 6.84
CA LEU A 177 9.28 9.32 6.01
C LEU A 177 8.55 7.98 6.22
N ALA A 178 9.28 6.87 6.20
CA ALA A 178 8.73 5.54 6.49
C ALA A 178 8.16 5.46 7.93
N GLY A 179 8.81 6.11 8.89
CA GLY A 179 8.29 6.22 10.26
C GLY A 179 6.97 7.01 10.35
N THR A 180 6.83 8.07 9.55
CA THR A 180 5.58 8.85 9.46
C THR A 180 4.43 7.99 8.93
N GLU A 181 4.70 7.20 7.90
CA GLU A 181 3.73 6.24 7.34
C GLU A 181 3.34 5.17 8.36
N ALA A 182 4.30 4.58 9.06
CA ALA A 182 4.02 3.57 10.08
C ALA A 182 3.09 4.10 11.19
N LEU A 183 3.22 5.38 11.56
CA LEU A 183 2.33 6.01 12.54
C LEU A 183 0.90 6.20 12.01
N ILE A 184 0.77 6.59 10.74
CA ILE A 184 -0.52 6.78 10.07
C ILE A 184 -1.23 5.44 9.86
N ASP A 185 -0.47 4.42 9.47
CA ASP A 185 -0.94 3.04 9.24
C ASP A 185 -1.17 2.27 10.56
N GLY A 186 -0.89 2.88 11.72
CA GLY A 186 -1.08 2.24 13.03
C GLY A 186 -0.07 1.12 13.36
N PHE A 187 1.02 0.98 12.60
CA PHE A 187 2.12 0.08 12.93
C PHE A 187 2.84 0.57 14.20
N GLY A 188 2.81 -0.28 15.24
CA GLY A 188 3.40 0.02 16.57
C GLY A 188 2.37 0.19 17.69
N VAL A 189 1.14 0.62 17.37
CA VAL A 189 0.03 0.72 18.35
C VAL A 189 -0.38 -0.67 18.87
N LEU A 190 -0.31 -1.69 18.01
CA LEU A 190 -0.60 -3.09 18.36
C LEU A 190 0.59 -3.87 18.96
N SER A 191 1.83 -3.39 18.79
CA SER A 191 3.02 -4.04 19.36
C SER A 191 3.41 -3.48 20.74
N GLY A 192 2.63 -2.56 21.30
CA GLY A 192 2.88 -1.96 22.61
C GLY A 192 4.16 -1.11 22.67
N ARG A 193 4.73 -0.73 21.51
CA ARG A 193 5.88 0.17 21.47
C ARG A 193 5.34 1.60 21.37
N PRO A 194 5.54 2.46 22.38
CA PRO A 194 5.20 3.86 22.21
C PRO A 194 5.99 4.41 21.04
N ALA A 195 5.34 5.20 20.18
CA ALA A 195 6.03 6.08 19.25
C ALA A 195 7.05 6.86 20.08
N LYS A 196 8.34 6.70 19.80
CA LYS A 196 9.38 7.36 20.57
C LYS A 196 9.16 8.86 20.35
N GLY A 197 8.65 9.52 21.38
CA GLY A 197 8.41 10.95 21.39
C GLY A 197 9.69 11.70 21.04
N ILE A 198 9.49 12.75 20.25
CA ILE A 198 10.45 13.76 19.83
C ILE A 198 11.23 14.28 21.05
#